data_AF-A0A0K0G070-F1
#
_entry.id   AF-A0A0K0G070-F1
#
_cell.length_a   1.000
_cell.length_b   1.000
_cell.length_c   1.000
_cell.angle_alpha   90.00
_cell.angle_beta   90.00
_cell.angle_gamma   90.00
#
_symmetry.space_group_name_H-M   'P 1'
#
loop_
_entity.id
_entity.type
_entity.pdbx_description
1 polymer ?
#
loop_
_entity_poly.entity_id
_entity_poly.type
_entity_poly.pdbx_seq_one_letter_code
_entity_poly.pdbx_strand_id
1 'polypeptide(L)'
;MCVFVSGSEKDLDNTLSLLGKIHKVRDFVIPVRDSLEKLEINGSKDTTLINPTMIKFIVENNPNFKEYFLYFEDFETYKIFIGTIVKEELSKRSNECFHKHISLGLGISIDFIPSELLSYFNSVEFPYNATVINYECTIYKDELECPVCDRFYSIKISGI
;
A
#
# COMPACT_ATOMS: atom_id res chain seq x y z
N MET A 1 -10.41 9.85 10.34
CA MET A 1 -9.97 8.65 9.60
C MET A 1 -11.20 7.94 9.06
N CYS A 2 -11.39 7.95 7.74
CA CYS A 2 -12.28 7.00 7.08
C CYS A 2 -11.38 5.98 6.41
N VAL A 3 -11.41 4.73 6.87
CA VAL A 3 -10.79 3.61 6.14
C VAL A 3 -11.87 3.07 5.23
N PHE A 4 -11.78 3.39 3.93
CA PHE A 4 -12.69 2.82 2.94
C PHE A 4 -12.16 1.47 2.52
N VAL A 5 -12.77 0.42 3.06
CA VAL A 5 -12.56 -0.94 2.58
C VAL A 5 -13.73 -1.24 1.64
N SER A 6 -13.50 -1.14 0.32
CA SER A 6 -14.51 -1.45 -0.68
C SER A 6 -14.38 -2.91 -1.15
N GLY A 7 -15.49 -3.61 -1.18
CA GLY A 7 -15.68 -4.98 -1.70
C GLY A 7 -17.07 -5.11 -2.32
N SER A 8 -17.36 -6.19 -3.05
CA SER A 8 -18.61 -6.35 -3.82
C SER A 8 -19.89 -6.18 -2.97
N GLU A 9 -20.98 -5.67 -3.55
CA GLU A 9 -22.24 -5.25 -2.88
C GLU A 9 -22.79 -6.20 -1.80
N LYS A 10 -22.56 -7.52 -1.90
CA LYS A 10 -23.01 -8.50 -0.89
C LYS A 10 -22.33 -8.37 0.47
N ASP A 11 -21.26 -7.60 0.57
CA ASP A 11 -20.40 -7.50 1.75
C ASP A 11 -20.63 -6.23 2.59
N LEU A 12 -21.50 -5.31 2.12
CA LEU A 12 -21.75 -4.01 2.74
C LEU A 12 -22.48 -4.14 4.10
N ASP A 13 -23.45 -5.04 4.18
CA ASP A 13 -24.28 -5.25 5.38
C ASP A 13 -23.46 -5.82 6.56
N ASN A 14 -22.47 -6.67 6.26
CA ASN A 14 -21.56 -7.23 7.29
C ASN A 14 -20.59 -6.17 7.84
N THR A 15 -20.18 -5.23 7.00
CA THR A 15 -19.26 -4.15 7.39
C THR A 15 -19.95 -3.12 8.28
N LEU A 16 -21.20 -2.77 7.98
CA LEU A 16 -22.01 -1.84 8.78
C LEU A 16 -22.37 -2.41 10.16
N SER A 17 -22.65 -3.71 10.25
CA SER A 17 -22.88 -4.43 11.52
C SER A 17 -21.65 -4.42 12.44
N LEU A 18 -20.44 -4.44 11.86
CA LEU A 18 -19.18 -4.38 12.62
C LEU A 18 -18.91 -2.96 13.18
N LEU A 19 -19.19 -1.93 12.38
CA LEU A 19 -18.94 -0.53 12.73
C LEU A 19 -19.79 -0.04 13.92
N GLY A 20 -20.99 -0.58 14.11
CA GLY A 20 -21.86 -0.25 15.24
C GLY A 20 -21.38 -0.71 16.62
N LYS A 21 -20.37 -1.59 16.69
CA LYS A 21 -19.87 -2.17 17.95
C LYS A 21 -18.60 -1.53 18.51
N ILE A 22 -18.02 -0.55 17.83
CA ILE A 22 -16.70 0.01 18.19
C ILE A 22 -16.87 1.16 19.19
N HIS A 23 -17.01 0.84 20.48
CA HIS A 23 -16.79 1.77 21.58
C HIS A 23 -15.39 1.50 22.18
N LYS A 24 -14.43 2.37 21.80
CA LYS A 24 -13.00 2.44 22.17
C LYS A 24 -12.04 1.93 21.09
N VAL A 25 -11.08 2.81 20.78
CA VAL A 25 -10.02 2.77 19.75
C VAL A 25 -9.01 1.60 19.89
N ARG A 26 -9.27 0.61 20.76
CA ARG A 26 -8.41 -0.57 20.91
C ARG A 26 -8.79 -1.75 20.04
N ASP A 27 -10.00 -1.76 19.49
CA ASP A 27 -10.51 -2.88 18.70
C ASP A 27 -10.78 -2.45 17.25
N PHE A 28 -9.75 -1.93 16.58
CA PHE A 28 -9.79 -1.80 15.12
C PHE A 28 -9.70 -3.21 14.51
N VAL A 29 -10.86 -3.83 14.29
CA VAL A 29 -10.94 -5.12 13.61
C VAL A 29 -10.79 -4.87 12.12
N ILE A 30 -9.61 -5.19 11.58
CA ILE A 30 -9.41 -5.22 10.13
C ILE A 30 -10.07 -6.50 9.64
N PRO A 31 -11.09 -6.41 8.76
CA PRO A 31 -11.70 -7.59 8.19
C PRO A 31 -10.63 -8.31 7.34
N VAL A 32 -10.16 -9.46 7.83
CA VAL A 32 -9.35 -10.40 7.07
C VAL A 32 -10.28 -11.02 6.03
N ARG A 33 -10.13 -10.60 4.78
CA ARG A 33 -11.00 -11.06 3.69
C ARG A 33 -10.17 -11.25 2.44
N ASP A 34 -10.22 -12.46 1.90
CA ASP A 34 -9.56 -12.81 0.64
C ASP A 34 -10.13 -12.02 -0.55
N SER A 35 -11.28 -11.35 -0.41
CA SER A 35 -11.87 -10.52 -1.46
C SER A 35 -11.30 -9.10 -1.54
N LEU A 36 -10.45 -8.69 -0.59
CA LEU A 36 -9.94 -7.32 -0.56
C LEU A 36 -8.76 -7.12 -1.52
N GLU A 37 -8.97 -6.26 -2.51
CA GLU A 37 -7.99 -5.93 -3.54
C GLU A 37 -7.44 -4.51 -3.42
N LYS A 38 -8.10 -3.62 -2.68
CA LYS A 38 -7.71 -2.21 -2.58
C LYS A 38 -7.67 -1.73 -1.13
N LEU A 39 -6.62 -1.00 -0.78
CA LEU A 39 -6.46 -0.33 0.50
C LEU A 39 -6.28 1.17 0.28
N GLU A 40 -7.22 1.97 0.80
CA GLU A 40 -7.12 3.43 0.80
C GLU A 40 -6.81 3.94 2.21
N ILE A 41 -5.75 4.75 2.31
CA ILE A 41 -5.27 5.34 3.56
C ILE A 41 -5.17 6.84 3.36
N ASN A 42 -5.93 7.57 4.18
CA ASN A 42 -5.90 9.02 4.25
C ASN A 42 -5.47 9.43 5.67
N GLY A 43 -4.30 10.08 5.75
CA GLY A 43 -3.73 10.61 6.98
C GLY A 43 -3.48 12.10 6.87
N SER A 44 -3.94 12.86 7.87
CA SER A 44 -3.56 14.26 8.08
C SER A 44 -2.51 14.37 9.18
N LYS A 45 -1.86 15.54 9.32
CA LYS A 45 -0.86 15.77 10.38
C LYS A 45 -1.40 15.51 11.80
N ASP A 46 -2.71 15.65 12.01
CA ASP A 46 -3.36 15.43 13.30
C ASP A 46 -3.75 13.96 13.54
N THR A 47 -3.56 13.07 12.56
CA THR A 47 -3.86 11.65 12.69
C THR A 47 -2.69 10.88 13.31
N THR A 48 -2.70 10.77 14.63
CA THR A 48 -1.75 9.97 15.43
C THR A 48 -1.94 8.45 15.31
N LEU A 49 -2.96 8.00 14.55
CA LEU A 49 -3.47 6.63 14.69
C LEU A 49 -2.75 5.60 13.84
N ILE A 50 -2.20 5.95 12.69
CA ILE A 50 -1.68 4.95 11.75
C ILE A 50 -0.17 4.86 11.90
N ASN A 51 0.29 3.80 12.57
CA ASN A 51 1.70 3.46 12.67
C ASN A 51 2.06 2.30 11.71
N PRO A 52 3.36 2.06 11.45
CA PRO A 52 3.82 0.99 10.57
C PRO A 52 3.32 -0.40 10.97
N THR A 53 3.16 -0.66 12.26
CA THR A 53 2.68 -1.94 12.79
C THR A 53 1.26 -2.25 12.32
N MET A 54 0.38 -1.25 12.25
CA MET A 54 -0.98 -1.43 11.75
C MET A 54 -0.98 -1.75 10.25
N ILE A 55 -0.19 -1.02 9.45
CA ILE A 55 -0.09 -1.28 8.01
C ILE A 55 0.48 -2.66 7.74
N LYS A 56 1.53 -3.05 8.48
CA LYS A 56 2.06 -4.40 8.42
C LYS A 56 0.96 -5.44 8.66
N PHE A 57 0.21 -5.31 9.75
CA PHE A 57 -0.86 -6.26 10.07
C PHE A 57 -1.94 -6.30 8.98
N ILE A 58 -2.32 -5.16 8.41
CA ILE A 58 -3.29 -5.09 7.29
C ILE A 58 -2.77 -5.85 6.06
N VAL A 59 -1.54 -5.57 5.63
CA VAL A 59 -0.92 -6.15 4.42
C VAL A 59 -0.66 -7.64 4.60
N GLU A 60 -0.22 -8.05 5.79
CA GLU A 60 0.04 -9.46 6.13
C GLU A 60 -1.23 -10.31 6.06
N ASN A 61 -2.34 -9.80 6.60
CA ASN A 61 -3.59 -10.55 6.69
C ASN A 61 -4.48 -10.44 5.44
N ASN A 62 -4.14 -9.61 4.45
CA ASN A 62 -4.94 -9.46 3.23
C ASN A 62 -4.05 -9.66 1.99
N PRO A 63 -3.74 -10.92 1.64
CA PRO A 63 -2.75 -11.24 0.62
C PRO A 63 -3.16 -10.79 -0.79
N ASN A 64 -4.44 -10.48 -1.01
CA ASN A 64 -4.97 -10.14 -2.33
C ASN A 64 -4.97 -8.65 -2.67
N PHE A 65 -4.48 -7.76 -1.78
CA PHE A 65 -4.37 -6.33 -2.05
C PHE A 65 -3.45 -5.98 -3.21
N LYS A 66 -3.99 -5.56 -4.35
CA LYS A 66 -3.20 -5.15 -5.53
C LYS A 66 -3.01 -3.64 -5.60
N GLU A 67 -3.90 -2.87 -5.00
CA GLU A 67 -3.89 -1.41 -5.09
C GLU A 67 -3.85 -0.76 -3.71
N TYR A 68 -2.98 0.24 -3.56
CA TYR A 68 -2.82 1.03 -2.35
C TYR A 68 -2.90 2.50 -2.69
N PHE A 69 -3.88 3.22 -2.14
CA PHE A 69 -4.02 4.66 -2.32
C PHE A 69 -3.62 5.37 -1.03
N LEU A 70 -2.62 6.23 -1.11
CA LEU A 70 -1.95 6.86 0.02
C LEU A 70 -2.06 8.38 -0.09
N TYR A 71 -2.80 9.00 0.83
CA TYR A 71 -2.99 10.44 0.91
C TYR A 71 -2.38 10.96 2.21
N PHE A 72 -1.19 11.56 2.11
CA PHE A 72 -0.46 12.11 3.24
C PHE A 72 0.06 13.52 2.92
N GLU A 73 0.33 14.30 3.98
CA GLU A 73 0.81 15.67 3.84
C GLU A 73 2.33 15.80 3.83
N ASP A 74 3.07 14.73 4.17
CA ASP A 74 4.52 14.79 4.34
C ASP A 74 5.26 13.56 3.79
N PHE A 75 6.51 13.78 3.39
CA PHE A 75 7.39 12.77 2.80
C PHE A 75 7.71 11.62 3.75
N GLU A 76 7.97 11.88 5.02
CA GLU A 76 8.38 10.85 5.98
C GLU A 76 7.26 9.82 6.16
N THR A 77 6.01 10.27 6.22
CA THR A 77 4.85 9.39 6.26
C THR A 77 4.75 8.55 4.99
N TYR A 78 4.92 9.14 3.80
CA TYR A 78 4.97 8.36 2.54
C TYR A 78 6.07 7.30 2.58
N LYS A 79 7.30 7.68 2.94
CA LYS A 79 8.46 6.78 3.01
C LYS A 79 8.19 5.60 3.92
N ILE A 80 7.70 5.87 5.13
CA ILE A 80 7.42 4.85 6.15
C ILE A 80 6.37 3.85 5.65
N PHE A 81 5.27 4.35 5.06
CA PHE A 81 4.13 3.51 4.66
C PHE A 81 4.44 2.70 3.42
N ILE A 82 5.00 3.34 2.39
CA ILE A 82 5.45 2.67 1.16
C ILE A 82 6.47 1.59 1.52
N GLY A 83 7.47 1.93 2.33
CA GLY A 83 8.49 0.98 2.78
C GLY A 83 7.90 -0.21 3.54
N THR A 84 6.91 0.03 4.39
CA THR A 84 6.19 -1.05 5.11
C THR A 84 5.42 -1.94 4.15
N ILE A 85 4.60 -1.38 3.26
CA ILE A 85 3.81 -2.15 2.28
C ILE A 85 4.74 -3.01 1.41
N VAL A 86 5.78 -2.38 0.84
CA VAL A 86 6.72 -3.08 -0.02
C VAL A 86 7.41 -4.20 0.75
N LYS A 87 7.98 -3.92 1.93
CA LYS A 87 8.67 -4.95 2.72
C LYS A 87 7.79 -6.15 3.03
N GLU A 88 6.53 -5.92 3.40
CA GLU A 88 5.60 -7.01 3.75
C GLU A 88 5.06 -7.75 2.53
N GLU A 89 4.95 -7.12 1.36
CA GLU A 89 4.64 -7.85 0.12
C GLU A 89 5.84 -8.68 -0.35
N LEU A 90 7.06 -8.17 -0.18
CA LEU A 90 8.27 -8.91 -0.53
C LEU A 90 8.60 -10.03 0.45
N SER A 91 8.19 -9.94 1.72
CA SER A 91 8.42 -11.01 2.70
C SER A 91 7.66 -12.30 2.34
N LYS A 92 6.52 -12.16 1.64
CA LYS A 92 5.71 -13.30 1.15
C LYS A 92 6.38 -14.09 0.02
N ARG A 93 7.49 -13.59 -0.54
CA ARG A 93 8.26 -14.26 -1.60
C ARG A 93 8.78 -15.62 -1.19
N SER A 94 9.10 -15.81 0.09
CA SER A 94 9.87 -16.96 0.56
C SER A 94 9.08 -18.28 0.60
N ASN A 95 7.75 -18.25 0.53
CA ASN A 95 6.97 -19.43 0.87
C ASN A 95 6.35 -20.14 -0.35
N GLU A 96 5.88 -19.44 -1.40
CA GLU A 96 5.08 -20.10 -2.47
C GLU A 96 5.16 -19.47 -3.87
N CYS A 97 6.22 -18.73 -4.23
CA CYS A 97 6.27 -18.10 -5.57
C CYS A 97 5.03 -17.19 -5.82
N PHE A 98 4.64 -16.42 -4.82
CA PHE A 98 3.45 -15.58 -4.85
C PHE A 98 3.71 -14.26 -5.61
N HIS A 99 3.89 -14.36 -6.92
CA HIS A 99 4.15 -13.22 -7.80
C HIS A 99 2.98 -12.27 -7.82
N LYS A 100 3.27 -10.99 -7.58
CA LYS A 100 2.24 -9.98 -7.45
C LYS A 100 2.66 -8.69 -8.14
N HIS A 101 1.71 -8.09 -8.84
CA HIS A 101 1.78 -6.71 -9.24
C HIS A 101 1.11 -5.86 -8.16
N ILE A 102 1.84 -4.91 -7.58
CA ILE A 102 1.27 -3.92 -6.66
C ILE A 102 1.31 -2.53 -7.29
N SER A 103 0.21 -1.80 -7.12
CA SER A 103 0.06 -0.42 -7.57
C SER A 103 -0.11 0.51 -6.37
N LEU A 104 0.74 1.52 -6.27
CA LEU A 104 0.69 2.58 -5.27
C LEU A 104 0.22 3.88 -5.94
N GLY A 105 -0.96 4.36 -5.59
CA GLY A 105 -1.46 5.68 -5.95
C GLY A 105 -1.12 6.68 -4.84
N LEU A 106 -0.37 7.73 -5.17
CA LEU A 106 -0.02 8.78 -4.23
C LEU A 106 -0.97 9.96 -4.42
N GLY A 107 -1.52 10.45 -3.32
CA GLY A 107 -2.27 11.71 -3.21
C GLY A 107 -1.48 12.98 -3.53
N ILE A 108 -0.39 12.86 -4.30
CA ILE A 108 0.51 13.94 -4.67
C ILE A 108 0.39 14.15 -6.18
N SER A 109 0.25 15.41 -6.58
CA SER A 109 0.26 15.76 -8.01
C SER A 109 1.62 15.44 -8.63
N ILE A 110 1.63 14.88 -9.85
CA ILE A 110 2.89 14.54 -10.53
C ILE A 110 3.86 15.73 -10.68
N ASP A 111 3.32 16.94 -10.83
CA ASP A 111 4.09 18.17 -10.98
C ASP A 111 4.75 18.64 -9.68
N PHE A 112 4.34 18.08 -8.54
CA PHE A 112 4.74 18.49 -7.20
C PHE A 112 5.29 17.33 -6.36
N ILE A 113 5.82 16.29 -6.99
CA ILE A 113 6.45 15.19 -6.26
C ILE A 113 7.70 15.71 -5.54
N PRO A 114 7.81 15.53 -4.21
CA PRO A 114 9.02 15.89 -3.47
C PRO A 114 10.25 15.18 -4.03
N SER A 115 11.35 15.91 -4.22
CA SER A 115 12.59 15.34 -4.75
C SER A 115 13.18 14.28 -3.81
N GLU A 116 12.89 14.37 -2.52
CA GLU A 116 13.20 13.39 -1.49
C GLU A 116 12.50 12.05 -1.77
N LEU A 117 11.26 12.09 -2.26
CA LEU A 117 10.49 10.88 -2.60
C LEU A 117 11.04 10.20 -3.84
N LEU A 118 11.39 10.98 -4.87
CA LEU A 118 12.08 10.46 -6.05
C LEU A 118 13.45 9.88 -5.69
N SER A 119 14.20 10.56 -4.82
CA SER A 119 15.50 10.09 -4.35
C SER A 119 15.38 8.81 -3.55
N TYR A 120 14.36 8.69 -2.70
CA TYR A 120 14.05 7.47 -1.96
C TYR A 120 13.79 6.29 -2.90
N PHE A 121 12.96 6.45 -3.93
CA PHE A 121 12.66 5.38 -4.87
C PHE A 121 13.88 4.92 -5.69
N ASN A 122 14.86 5.80 -5.91
CA ASN A 122 16.12 5.50 -6.59
C ASN A 122 17.25 5.11 -5.61
N SER A 123 16.96 4.97 -4.32
CA SER A 123 17.95 4.65 -3.30
C SER A 123 18.04 3.14 -3.05
N VAL A 124 19.16 2.70 -2.48
CA VAL A 124 19.36 1.32 -2.02
C VAL A 124 18.40 0.90 -0.89
N GLU A 125 17.72 1.85 -0.25
CA GLU A 125 16.70 1.55 0.76
C GLU A 125 15.41 1.03 0.12
N PHE A 126 15.17 1.33 -1.16
CA PHE A 126 14.01 0.84 -1.88
C PHE A 126 14.40 -0.43 -2.65
N PRO A 127 13.73 -1.57 -2.42
CA PRO A 127 14.21 -2.89 -2.87
C PRO A 127 13.96 -3.17 -4.36
N TYR A 128 13.47 -2.18 -5.10
CA TYR A 128 13.28 -2.21 -6.54
C TYR A 128 14.32 -1.26 -7.17
N ASN A 129 14.95 -1.69 -8.25
CA ASN A 129 15.98 -0.95 -8.98
C ASN A 129 15.37 -0.37 -10.27
N ALA A 130 14.70 0.76 -10.10
CA ALA A 130 13.84 1.44 -11.07
C ALA A 130 14.34 1.49 -12.53
N THR A 131 13.37 1.47 -13.44
CA THR A 131 13.42 2.32 -14.63
C THR A 131 12.38 3.43 -14.46
N VAL A 132 12.81 4.67 -14.23
CA VAL A 132 11.89 5.81 -14.15
C VAL A 132 11.25 6.04 -15.53
N ILE A 133 9.94 5.83 -15.63
CA ILE A 133 9.17 6.04 -16.87
C ILE A 133 8.14 7.13 -16.58
N ASN A 134 8.40 8.34 -17.07
CA ASN A 134 7.49 9.47 -16.89
C ASN A 134 6.45 9.49 -18.04
N TYR A 135 5.35 8.76 -17.86
CA TYR A 135 4.23 8.69 -18.81
C TYR A 135 2.89 8.62 -18.04
N GLU A 136 1.92 9.45 -18.41
CA GLU A 136 0.50 9.36 -18.01
C GLU A 136 0.23 9.17 -16.49
N CYS A 137 0.89 9.94 -15.62
CA CYS A 137 0.80 9.86 -14.14
C CYS A 137 1.70 8.80 -13.47
N THR A 138 2.50 8.04 -14.21
CA THR A 138 3.46 7.07 -13.63
C THR A 138 4.74 7.77 -13.17
N ILE A 139 5.06 7.61 -11.88
CA ILE A 139 6.26 8.15 -11.24
C ILE A 139 7.40 7.14 -11.29
N TYR A 140 7.05 5.88 -11.02
CA TYR A 140 7.99 4.80 -10.84
C TYR A 140 7.37 3.51 -11.33
N LYS A 141 8.14 2.71 -12.07
CA LYS A 141 7.75 1.35 -12.41
C LYS A 141 8.99 0.49 -12.36
N ASP A 142 8.85 -0.69 -11.78
CA ASP A 142 9.94 -1.66 -11.80
C ASP A 142 9.45 -3.09 -11.60
N GLU A 143 10.33 -4.03 -11.90
CA GLU A 143 10.12 -5.46 -11.77
C GLU A 143 11.33 -6.11 -11.08
N LEU A 144 11.06 -7.06 -10.20
CA LEU A 144 12.07 -7.90 -9.59
C LEU A 144 11.83 -9.36 -9.95
N GLU A 145 12.84 -9.97 -10.54
CA GLU A 145 12.82 -11.39 -10.88
C GLU A 145 12.70 -12.26 -9.61
N CYS A 146 11.87 -13.28 -9.70
CA CYS A 146 11.76 -14.29 -8.67
C CYS A 146 12.93 -15.25 -8.79
N PRO A 147 13.71 -15.47 -7.73
CA PRO A 147 14.86 -16.36 -7.76
C PRO A 147 14.50 -17.86 -7.91
N VAL A 148 13.20 -18.20 -8.02
CA VAL A 148 12.71 -19.58 -8.01
C VAL A 148 12.06 -20.01 -9.34
N CYS A 149 11.37 -19.12 -10.07
CA CYS A 149 10.60 -19.53 -11.25
C CYS A 149 10.55 -18.52 -12.41
N ASP A 150 11.52 -17.60 -12.48
CA ASP A 150 11.72 -16.63 -13.57
C ASP A 150 10.52 -15.69 -13.83
N ARG A 151 9.52 -15.69 -12.94
CA ARG A 151 8.41 -14.73 -12.93
C ARG A 151 8.80 -13.48 -12.15
N PHE A 152 8.08 -12.40 -12.37
CA PHE A 152 8.43 -11.10 -11.80
C PHE A 152 7.42 -10.64 -10.75
N TYR A 153 7.93 -10.02 -9.70
CA TYR A 153 7.18 -9.12 -8.83
C TYR A 153 7.25 -7.75 -9.46
N SER A 154 6.16 -7.03 -9.58
CA SER A 154 6.20 -5.71 -10.20
C SER A 154 5.51 -4.67 -9.35
N ILE A 155 6.04 -3.46 -9.42
CA ILE A 155 5.52 -2.31 -8.71
C ILE A 155 5.28 -1.18 -9.69
N LYS A 156 4.16 -0.47 -9.49
CA LYS A 156 3.87 0.79 -10.15
C LYS A 156 3.54 1.83 -9.08
N ILE A 157 4.15 3.01 -9.16
CA ILE A 157 3.83 4.16 -8.31
C ILE A 157 3.34 5.28 -9.23
N SER A 158 2.18 5.84 -8.91
CA SER A 158 1.54 6.90 -9.71
C SER A 158 1.19 8.09 -8.84
N GLY A 159 1.23 9.30 -9.41
CA GLY A 159 0.66 10.51 -8.81
C GLY A 159 -0.77 10.74 -9.29
N ILE A 160 -1.38 11.83 -8.79
CA ILE A 160 -2.65 12.37 -9.29
C ILE A 160 -2.40 13.39 -10.40
#